data_AF-A0A962MMR8-F1
#
_entry.id   AF-A0A962MMR8-F1
#
_cell.length_a   1.000
_cell.length_b   1.000
_cell.length_c   1.000
_cell.angle_alpha   90.00
_cell.angle_beta   90.00
_cell.angle_gamma   90.00
#
_symmetry.space_group_name_H-M   'P 1'
#
loop_
_entity.id
_entity.type
_entity.pdbx_description
1 polymer ?
#
loop_
_entity_poly.entity_id
_entity_poly.type
_entity_poly.pdbx_seq_one_letter_code
_entity_poly.pdbx_strand_id
1 'polypeptide(L)'
;MNKGFQPPTQLLEMMGLQKPQKRTKPMNGKYVTPYIELMYEAIEALEITNDNQPAKQTIVEWLKEKNPNLSGREIEYLATFVRTPDMKKGGFYKGKSE
;
A
#
# COMPACT_ATOMS: atom_id res chain seq x y z
N MET A 1 17.88 -5.34 -32.92
CA MET A 1 17.04 -4.13 -32.77
C MET A 1 15.62 -4.46 -33.25
N ASN A 2 14.75 -4.99 -32.38
CA ASN A 2 13.35 -5.25 -32.76
C ASN A 2 12.51 -4.01 -32.45
N LYS A 3 12.40 -3.09 -33.41
CA LYS A 3 11.41 -2.01 -33.36
C LYS A 3 10.06 -2.59 -33.80
N GLY A 4 9.39 -3.28 -32.89
CA GLY A 4 7.98 -3.64 -33.10
C GLY A 4 7.15 -2.37 -33.30
N PHE A 5 6.40 -2.30 -34.39
CA PHE A 5 5.52 -1.18 -34.69
C PHE A 5 4.40 -1.17 -33.64
N GLN A 6 4.43 -0.20 -32.73
CA GLN A 6 3.32 -0.04 -31.80
C GLN A 6 2.12 0.49 -32.59
N PRO A 7 0.95 -0.15 -32.48
CA PRO A 7 -0.22 0.28 -33.21
C PRO A 7 -0.60 1.71 -32.80
N PRO A 8 -1.09 2.55 -33.74
CA PRO A 8 -1.51 3.91 -33.46
C PRO A 8 -2.54 3.94 -32.33
N THR A 9 -2.41 4.89 -31.41
CA THR A 9 -3.28 5.04 -30.23
C THR A 9 -4.77 5.15 -30.57
N GLN A 10 -5.09 5.68 -31.76
CA GLN A 10 -6.45 5.79 -32.29
C GLN A 10 -7.09 4.42 -32.53
N LEU A 11 -6.28 3.42 -32.92
CA LEU A 11 -6.73 2.06 -33.23
C LEU A 11 -7.08 1.29 -31.95
N LEU A 12 -6.33 1.52 -30.86
CA LEU A 12 -6.61 0.98 -29.52
C LEU A 12 -7.92 1.53 -28.96
N GLU A 13 -8.17 2.83 -29.13
CA GLU A 13 -9.40 3.49 -28.69
C GLU A 13 -10.63 2.99 -29.47
N MET A 14 -10.52 2.79 -30.80
CA MET A 14 -11.59 2.19 -31.61
C MET A 14 -11.91 0.74 -31.22
N MET A 15 -10.93 -0.02 -30.72
CA MET A 15 -11.14 -1.39 -30.24
C MET A 15 -11.70 -1.45 -28.81
N GLY A 16 -12.01 -0.31 -28.18
CA GLY A 16 -12.51 -0.25 -26.80
C GLY A 16 -11.48 -0.65 -25.74
N LEU A 17 -10.20 -0.73 -26.13
CA LEU A 17 -9.11 -1.09 -25.22
C LEU A 17 -8.63 0.17 -24.51
N GLN A 18 -8.97 0.30 -23.22
CA GLN A 18 -8.43 1.38 -22.40
C GLN A 18 -6.91 1.31 -22.34
N LYS A 19 -6.24 2.46 -22.46
CA LYS A 19 -4.79 2.57 -22.25
C LYS A 19 -4.48 2.03 -20.85
N PRO A 20 -3.47 1.17 -20.67
CA PRO A 20 -3.07 0.75 -19.34
C PRO A 20 -2.75 2.00 -18.52
N GLN A 21 -3.46 2.17 -17.40
CA GLN A 21 -3.23 3.29 -16.50
C GLN A 21 -1.73 3.32 -16.13
N LYS A 22 -1.11 4.50 -16.23
CA LYS A 22 0.29 4.68 -15.84
C LYS A 22 0.40 4.34 -14.35
N ARG A 23 1.11 3.25 -14.06
CA ARG A 23 1.37 2.75 -12.71
C ARG A 23 2.05 3.83 -11.88
N THR A 24 1.66 3.92 -10.62
CA THR A 24 2.30 4.65 -9.53
C THR A 24 3.81 4.39 -9.54
N LYS A 25 4.58 5.45 -9.23
CA LYS A 25 6.05 5.43 -9.39
C LYS A 25 6.62 4.34 -8.48
N PRO A 26 7.39 3.38 -9.01
CA PRO A 26 7.96 2.32 -8.20
C PRO A 26 9.03 2.85 -7.23
N MET A 27 9.03 2.32 -6.02
CA MET A 27 10.22 2.31 -5.16
C MET A 27 11.35 1.64 -5.97
N ASN A 28 12.39 2.39 -6.36
CA ASN A 28 13.55 1.92 -7.12
C ASN A 28 13.29 1.32 -8.52
N GLY A 29 12.26 1.74 -9.25
CA GLY A 29 12.10 1.34 -10.67
C GLY A 29 11.48 -0.06 -10.89
N LYS A 30 11.19 -0.81 -9.82
CA LYS A 30 10.54 -2.13 -9.89
C LYS A 30 9.06 -2.03 -9.57
N TYR A 31 8.21 -2.62 -10.40
CA TYR A 31 6.78 -2.71 -10.10
C TYR A 31 6.54 -3.32 -8.71
N VAL A 32 5.74 -2.61 -7.92
CA VAL A 32 5.19 -3.04 -6.64
C VAL A 32 3.67 -3.06 -6.76
N THR A 33 3.00 -3.96 -6.04
CA THR A 33 1.54 -4.02 -6.10
C THR A 33 0.93 -2.87 -5.29
N PRO A 34 -0.30 -2.42 -5.61
CA PRO A 34 -0.94 -1.31 -4.89
C PRO A 34 -1.04 -1.52 -3.37
N TYR A 35 -1.21 -2.77 -2.91
CA TYR A 35 -1.22 -3.08 -1.49
C TYR A 35 0.16 -2.89 -0.84
N ILE A 36 1.24 -3.25 -1.52
CA ILE A 36 2.60 -3.03 -1.02
C ILE A 36 2.90 -1.53 -0.96
N GLU A 37 2.53 -0.78 -2.01
CA GLU A 37 2.66 0.70 -2.01
C GLU A 37 1.93 1.32 -0.83
N LEU A 38 0.68 0.92 -0.62
CA LEU A 38 -0.13 1.44 0.48
C LEU A 38 0.45 1.10 1.86
N MET A 39 1.05 -0.07 2.02
CA MET A 39 1.75 -0.43 3.26
C MET A 39 3.00 0.41 3.48
N TYR A 40 3.78 0.70 2.43
CA TYR A 40 4.91 1.63 2.55
C TYR A 40 4.45 3.04 2.93
N GLU A 41 3.41 3.54 2.27
CA GLU A 41 2.84 4.85 2.60
C GLU A 41 2.34 4.91 4.06
N ALA A 42 1.72 3.84 4.57
CA ALA A 42 1.30 3.75 5.97
C ALA A 42 2.49 3.75 6.93
N ILE A 43 3.57 3.04 6.59
CA ILE A 43 4.80 3.00 7.40
C ILE A 43 5.44 4.39 7.47
N GLU A 44 5.55 5.08 6.34
CA GLU A 44 6.11 6.43 6.29
C GLU A 44 5.23 7.44 7.02
N ALA A 45 3.91 7.44 6.78
CA ALA A 45 3.00 8.42 7.35
C ALA A 45 2.81 8.28 8.86
N LEU A 46 2.89 7.06 9.39
CA LEU A 46 2.73 6.76 10.82
C LEU A 46 4.07 6.53 11.53
N GLU A 47 5.18 6.78 10.83
CA GLU A 47 6.56 6.61 11.32
C GLU A 47 6.79 5.25 11.98
N ILE A 48 6.29 4.19 11.36
CA ILE A 48 6.29 2.84 11.94
C ILE A 48 7.72 2.29 11.91
N THR A 49 8.27 2.05 13.10
CA THR A 49 9.61 1.51 13.32
C THR A 49 9.55 0.42 14.38
N ASN A 50 10.66 -0.26 14.67
CA ASN A 50 10.70 -1.23 15.77
C ASN A 50 10.35 -0.59 17.12
N ASP A 51 10.69 0.69 17.30
CA ASP A 51 10.47 1.45 18.54
C ASP A 51 9.13 2.21 18.55
N ASN A 52 8.55 2.47 17.37
CA ASN A 52 7.23 3.11 17.22
C ASN A 52 6.25 2.17 16.51
N GLN A 53 5.43 1.49 17.29
CA GLN A 53 4.42 0.54 16.82
C GLN A 53 3.01 1.02 17.19
N PRO A 54 2.35 1.83 16.33
CA PRO A 54 1.02 2.32 16.61
C PRO A 54 0.01 1.17 16.81
N ALA A 55 -1.07 1.48 17.52
CA ALA A 55 -2.16 0.55 17.70
C ALA A 55 -2.73 0.14 16.33
N LYS A 56 -3.17 -1.11 16.21
CA LYS A 56 -3.77 -1.61 14.97
C LYS A 56 -4.93 -0.72 14.49
N GLN A 57 -5.75 -0.25 15.44
CA GLN A 57 -6.89 0.61 15.16
C GLN A 57 -6.48 1.93 14.48
N THR A 58 -5.38 2.54 14.90
CA THR A 58 -4.83 3.75 14.27
C THR A 58 -4.46 3.51 12.81
N ILE A 59 -3.86 2.36 12.49
CA ILE A 59 -3.50 1.99 11.11
C ILE A 59 -4.78 1.70 10.29
N VAL A 60 -5.78 1.06 10.90
CA VAL A 60 -7.09 0.80 10.26
C VAL A 60 -7.78 2.11 9.87
N GLU A 61 -7.80 3.10 10.77
CA GLU A 61 -8.38 4.42 10.51
C GLU A 61 -7.66 5.14 9.37
N TRP A 62 -6.32 5.16 9.42
CA TRP A 62 -5.51 5.74 8.36
C TRP A 62 -5.78 5.10 6.98
N LEU A 63 -5.86 3.76 6.92
CA LEU A 63 -6.13 3.03 5.68
C LEU A 63 -7.53 3.31 5.12
N LYS A 64 -8.54 3.47 6.00
CA LYS A 64 -9.91 3.83 5.59
C LYS A 64 -9.97 5.20 4.94
N GLU A 65 -9.28 6.17 5.54
CA GLU A 65 -9.22 7.54 5.00
C GLU A 65 -8.43 7.59 3.70
N LYS A 66 -7.32 6.85 3.63
CA LYS A 66 -6.43 6.86 2.47
C LYS A 66 -7.03 6.19 1.24
N ASN A 67 -7.73 5.06 1.41
CA ASN A 67 -8.35 4.34 0.31
C ASN A 67 -9.75 3.84 0.69
N PRO A 68 -10.81 4.61 0.40
CA PRO A 68 -12.19 4.27 0.77
C PRO A 68 -12.75 3.07 0.00
N ASN A 69 -12.07 2.60 -1.06
CA ASN A 69 -12.51 1.47 -1.87
C ASN A 69 -12.10 0.11 -1.28
N LEU A 70 -11.27 0.09 -0.24
CA LEU A 70 -10.88 -1.16 0.42
C LEU A 70 -12.05 -1.71 1.24
N SER A 71 -12.28 -3.02 1.13
CA SER A 71 -13.18 -3.72 2.04
C SER A 71 -12.61 -3.70 3.46
N GLY A 72 -13.51 -3.77 4.46
CA GLY A 72 -13.07 -3.83 5.86
C GLY A 72 -12.11 -4.98 6.14
N ARG A 73 -12.26 -6.12 5.47
CA ARG A 73 -11.36 -7.27 5.63
C ARG A 73 -9.96 -7.01 5.05
N GLU A 74 -9.85 -6.35 3.91
CA GLU A 74 -8.55 -5.95 3.35
C GLU A 74 -7.81 -5.01 4.29
N ILE A 75 -8.51 -4.01 4.84
CA ILE A 75 -7.94 -3.04 5.80
C ILE A 75 -7.39 -3.75 7.03
N GLU A 76 -8.15 -4.68 7.60
CA GLU A 76 -7.73 -5.46 8.78
C GLU A 76 -6.47 -6.29 8.51
N TYR A 77 -6.35 -6.89 7.32
CA TYR A 77 -5.16 -7.64 6.93
C TYR A 77 -3.95 -6.72 6.72
N LEU A 78 -4.11 -5.62 5.99
CA LEU A 78 -3.01 -4.67 5.75
C LEU A 78 -2.50 -4.07 7.06
N ALA A 79 -3.40 -3.61 7.94
CA ALA A 79 -3.03 -3.12 9.27
C ALA A 79 -2.28 -4.17 10.11
N THR A 80 -2.57 -5.45 9.88
CA THR A 80 -1.87 -6.56 10.53
C THR A 80 -0.49 -6.82 9.92
N PHE A 81 -0.32 -6.65 8.60
CA PHE A 81 0.95 -6.88 7.91
C PHE A 81 1.96 -5.76 8.10
N VAL A 82 1.49 -4.53 8.32
CA VAL A 82 2.35 -3.37 8.59
C VAL A 82 3.04 -3.43 9.97
N ARG A 83 2.41 -4.08 10.96
CA ARG A 83 2.96 -4.21 12.32
C ARG A 83 3.96 -5.36 12.42
N THR A 84 4.94 -5.23 13.32
CA THR A 84 5.90 -6.31 13.58
C THR A 84 5.21 -7.56 14.15
N PRO A 85 5.73 -8.77 13.89
CA PRO A 85 5.15 -10.01 14.41
C PRO A 85 5.05 -10.05 15.93
N ASP A 86 6.00 -9.43 16.64
CA ASP A 86 6.03 -9.40 18.10
C ASP A 86 4.85 -8.63 18.69
N MET A 87 4.40 -7.58 18.00
CA MET A 87 3.24 -6.79 18.39
C MET A 87 1.90 -7.46 18.13
N LYS A 88 1.87 -8.63 17.45
CA LYS A 88 0.66 -9.44 17.25
C LYS A 88 0.31 -10.29 18.46
N LYS A 89 1.26 -10.56 19.37
CA LYS A 89 1.10 -11.47 20.51
C LYS A 89 0.39 -10.87 21.74
N GLY A 90 -0.14 -9.65 21.64
CA GLY A 90 -0.97 -9.06 22.70
C GLY A 90 -0.20 -8.45 23.88
N GLY A 91 1.07 -8.07 23.67
CA GLY A 91 1.81 -7.25 24.64
C GLY A 91 1.53 -5.77 24.40
N PHE A 92 0.59 -5.18 25.14
CA PHE A 92 0.51 -3.72 25.27
C PHE A 92 1.76 -3.27 26.04
N TYR A 93 2.85 -2.93 25.34
CA TYR A 93 3.97 -2.27 25.97
C TYR A 93 3.52 -0.86 26.36
N LYS A 94 3.06 -0.70 27.60
CA LYS A 94 3.15 0.60 28.29
C LYS A 94 4.64 0.92 28.34
N GLY A 95 5.13 1.69 27.38
CA GLY A 95 6.36 2.45 27.56
C GLY A 95 6.15 3.28 28.82
N LYS A 96 6.86 2.92 29.89
CA LYS A 96 7.01 3.79 31.06
C LYS A 96 7.72 5.05 30.55
N SER A 97 7.05 6.19 30.66
CA SER A 97 7.75 7.46 30.76
C SER A 97 7.89 7.74 32.25
N GLU A 98 9.11 7.59 32.75
CA GLU A 98 9.58 8.19 34.00
C GLU A 98 9.57 9.73 33.90
#